data_AF-A0A7C7GUN3-F1
#
_entry.id   AF-A0A7C7GUN3-F1
#
_cell.length_a   1.000
_cell.length_b   1.000
_cell.length_c   1.000
_cell.angle_alpha   90.00
_cell.angle_beta   90.00
_cell.angle_gamma   90.00
#
_symmetry.space_group_name_H-M   'P 1'
#
loop_
_entity.id
_entity.type
_entity.pdbx_description
1 polymer ?
#
loop_
_entity_poly.entity_id
_entity_poly.type
_entity_poly.pdbx_seq_one_letter_code
_entity_poly.pdbx_strand_id
1 'polypeptide(L)'
;MKNACYRFSITYFADVIRLPTVKNFCDLFCSKYIFQYEQCPTTSSTHFQCYVTFKEKYKSSALKALLNNNGLSGADFSPAASIGLTRYCSKNESRIDGPWASGDHYFGKDLQVVRDNMFGWQKRLVRLVDEEPHSRHILWYYDPDGCAGKSKFCKYMTKFKDCLAITTGKASDILYVVKEMEKKRMYIFDLARTIPK
;
A
#
# COMPACT_ATOMS: atom_id res chain seq x y z
N MET A 1 1.74 -27.91 -18.55
CA MET A 1 1.77 -28.03 -17.07
C MET A 1 1.91 -26.64 -16.48
N LYS A 2 1.00 -26.18 -15.60
CA LYS A 2 1.19 -24.89 -14.90
C LYS A 2 2.25 -25.06 -13.81
N ASN A 3 3.28 -24.22 -13.83
CA ASN A 3 4.36 -24.22 -12.83
C ASN A 3 3.82 -23.90 -11.43
N ALA A 4 4.49 -24.44 -10.40
CA ALA A 4 4.12 -24.13 -9.02
C ALA A 4 4.51 -22.69 -8.67
N CYS A 5 3.60 -21.95 -8.03
CA CYS A 5 3.76 -20.53 -7.72
C CYS A 5 3.65 -20.28 -6.21
N TYR A 6 4.28 -19.21 -5.72
CA TYR A 6 4.07 -18.74 -4.35
C TYR A 6 2.92 -17.73 -4.24
N ARG A 7 2.60 -17.02 -5.33
CA ARG A 7 1.75 -15.83 -5.29
C ARG A 7 0.45 -16.06 -6.04
N PHE A 8 -0.66 -15.72 -5.42
CA PHE A 8 -1.98 -15.86 -5.99
C PHE A 8 -2.88 -14.67 -5.63
N SER A 9 -3.73 -14.30 -6.58
CA SER A 9 -4.97 -13.58 -6.29
C SER A 9 -6.05 -14.62 -6.01
N ILE A 10 -6.82 -14.43 -4.94
CA ILE A 10 -7.91 -15.31 -4.52
C ILE A 10 -9.16 -14.46 -4.35
N THR A 11 -10.26 -14.88 -4.96
CA THR A 11 -11.58 -14.26 -4.84
C THR A 11 -12.51 -15.28 -4.20
N TYR A 12 -13.01 -14.98 -3.01
CA TYR A 12 -13.86 -15.87 -2.24
C TYR A 12 -15.21 -15.21 -1.96
N PHE A 13 -16.24 -15.64 -2.69
CA PHE A 13 -17.62 -15.17 -2.49
C PHE A 13 -18.19 -15.74 -1.19
N ALA A 14 -18.29 -14.87 -0.20
CA ALA A 14 -18.77 -15.21 1.13
C ALA A 14 -19.27 -13.95 1.85
N ASP A 15 -20.06 -14.17 2.89
CA ASP A 15 -20.48 -13.13 3.82
C ASP A 15 -19.32 -12.72 4.75
N VAL A 16 -19.37 -11.48 5.26
CA VAL A 16 -18.40 -10.94 6.24
C VAL A 16 -18.21 -11.84 7.47
N ILE A 17 -19.22 -12.65 7.83
CA ILE A 17 -19.14 -13.67 8.90
C ILE A 17 -17.95 -14.64 8.69
N ARG A 18 -17.49 -14.86 7.46
CA ARG A 18 -16.32 -15.71 7.15
C ARG A 18 -14.97 -15.02 7.35
N LEU A 19 -14.94 -13.75 7.78
CA LEU A 19 -13.71 -13.00 8.05
C LEU A 19 -12.71 -13.78 8.93
N PRO A 20 -13.09 -14.39 10.07
CA PRO A 20 -12.14 -15.13 10.89
C PRO A 20 -11.54 -16.34 10.15
N THR A 21 -12.33 -17.02 9.32
CA THR A 21 -11.86 -18.15 8.51
C THR A 21 -10.81 -17.70 7.50
N VAL A 22 -11.06 -16.62 6.76
CA VAL A 22 -10.11 -16.05 5.79
C VAL A 22 -8.83 -15.58 6.49
N LYS A 23 -8.96 -14.88 7.62
CA LYS A 23 -7.82 -14.38 8.41
C LYS A 23 -6.95 -15.53 8.92
N ASN A 24 -7.56 -16.55 9.54
CA ASN A 24 -6.84 -17.71 10.07
C ASN A 24 -6.13 -18.49 8.94
N PHE A 25 -6.78 -18.69 7.80
CA PHE A 25 -6.15 -19.30 6.63
C PHE A 25 -4.92 -18.51 6.19
N CYS A 26 -5.06 -17.19 6.07
CA CYS A 26 -3.96 -16.32 5.67
C CYS A 26 -2.79 -16.37 6.67
N ASP A 27 -3.04 -16.31 7.98
CA ASP A 27 -2.00 -16.37 9.02
C ASP A 27 -1.24 -17.71 9.01
N LEU A 28 -1.97 -18.82 8.82
CA LEU A 28 -1.40 -20.17 8.84
C LEU A 28 -0.53 -20.45 7.61
N PHE A 29 -1.03 -20.12 6.41
CA PHE A 29 -0.41 -20.59 5.16
C PHE A 29 0.40 -19.52 4.41
N CYS A 30 0.21 -18.24 4.70
CA CYS A 30 0.83 -17.16 3.96
C CYS A 30 2.03 -16.56 4.70
N SER A 31 3.09 -16.25 3.96
CA SER A 31 4.21 -15.44 4.45
C SER A 31 3.91 -13.95 4.36
N LYS A 32 3.16 -13.54 3.32
CA LYS A 32 2.59 -12.20 3.19
C LYS A 32 1.17 -12.28 2.65
N TYR A 33 0.27 -11.45 3.14
CA TYR A 33 -1.06 -11.30 2.57
C TYR A 33 -1.59 -9.90 2.75
N ILE A 34 -2.51 -9.53 1.88
CA ILE A 34 -3.43 -8.41 2.04
C ILE A 34 -4.79 -8.87 1.49
N PHE A 35 -5.87 -8.54 2.18
CA PHE A 35 -7.21 -8.79 1.67
C PHE A 35 -8.19 -7.73 2.13
N GLN A 36 -9.27 -7.57 1.39
CA GLN A 36 -10.36 -6.65 1.70
C GLN A 36 -11.70 -7.28 1.36
N TYR A 37 -12.75 -6.79 2.00
CA TYR A 37 -14.12 -7.22 1.75
C TYR A 37 -14.76 -6.23 0.77
N GLU A 38 -15.24 -6.74 -0.36
CA GLU A 38 -15.73 -5.94 -1.48
C GLU A 38 -17.14 -6.33 -1.89
N GLN A 39 -17.85 -5.39 -2.52
CA GLN A 39 -19.09 -5.63 -3.24
C GLN A 39 -18.86 -5.52 -4.75
N CYS A 40 -19.32 -6.51 -5.51
CA CYS A 40 -19.35 -6.42 -6.96
C CYS A 40 -20.32 -5.30 -7.40
N PRO A 41 -19.88 -4.31 -8.19
CA PRO A 41 -20.73 -3.18 -8.59
C PRO A 41 -21.95 -3.61 -9.42
N THR A 42 -21.83 -4.68 -10.20
CA THR A 42 -22.84 -5.12 -11.16
C THR A 42 -23.83 -6.13 -10.59
N THR A 43 -23.38 -7.03 -9.71
CA THR A 43 -24.21 -8.11 -9.17
C THR A 43 -24.59 -7.90 -7.71
N SER A 44 -24.08 -6.85 -7.07
CA SER A 44 -24.20 -6.56 -5.64
C SER A 44 -23.71 -7.68 -4.70
N SER A 45 -23.07 -8.72 -5.25
CA SER A 45 -22.56 -9.86 -4.49
C SER A 45 -21.31 -9.49 -3.73
N THR A 46 -21.17 -9.99 -2.50
CA THR A 46 -20.01 -9.70 -1.65
C THR A 46 -18.95 -10.78 -1.74
N HIS A 47 -17.69 -10.38 -1.62
CA HIS A 47 -16.57 -11.32 -1.64
C HIS A 47 -15.35 -10.78 -0.89
N PHE A 48 -14.49 -11.70 -0.47
CA PHE A 48 -13.13 -11.37 -0.05
C PHE A 48 -12.22 -11.40 -1.28
N GLN A 49 -11.57 -10.27 -1.54
CA GLN A 49 -10.50 -10.18 -2.52
C GLN A 49 -9.17 -10.22 -1.80
N CYS A 50 -8.42 -11.30 -2.01
CA CYS A 50 -7.15 -11.56 -1.35
C CYS A 50 -6.00 -11.55 -2.36
N TYR A 51 -4.88 -10.99 -1.94
CA TYR A 51 -3.59 -11.18 -2.59
C TYR A 51 -2.64 -11.80 -1.57
N VAL A 52 -2.13 -12.99 -1.89
CA VAL A 52 -1.35 -13.80 -0.95
C VAL A 52 -0.03 -14.24 -1.56
N THR A 53 0.99 -14.31 -0.71
CA THR A 53 2.24 -15.03 -0.93
C THR A 53 2.29 -16.16 0.09
N PHE A 54 2.22 -17.39 -0.38
CA PHE A 54 2.30 -18.59 0.46
C PHE A 54 3.71 -18.81 1.01
N LYS A 55 3.81 -19.56 2.12
CA LYS A 55 5.09 -20.04 2.67
C LYS A 55 5.75 -21.06 1.73
N GLU A 56 4.95 -21.81 0.97
CA GLU A 56 5.38 -22.85 0.04
C GLU A 56 4.83 -22.62 -1.38
N LYS A 57 5.37 -23.33 -2.38
CA LYS A 57 4.86 -23.26 -3.76
C LYS A 57 3.69 -24.23 -3.93
N TYR A 58 2.61 -23.77 -4.54
CA TYR A 58 1.47 -24.61 -4.89
C TYR A 58 1.26 -24.68 -6.41
N LYS A 59 0.93 -25.89 -6.90
CA LYS A 59 0.25 -26.08 -8.19
C LYS A 59 -1.24 -25.79 -8.02
N SER A 60 -1.94 -25.46 -9.10
CA SER A 60 -3.38 -25.12 -9.04
C SER A 60 -4.24 -26.20 -8.38
N SER A 61 -4.00 -27.49 -8.65
CA SER A 61 -4.77 -28.58 -8.04
C SER A 61 -4.54 -28.67 -6.52
N ALA A 62 -3.28 -28.54 -6.08
CA ALA A 62 -2.92 -28.56 -4.67
C ALA A 62 -3.49 -27.35 -3.93
N LEU A 63 -3.46 -26.17 -4.53
CA LEU A 63 -4.05 -24.96 -3.95
C LEU A 63 -5.57 -25.10 -3.81
N LYS A 64 -6.27 -25.66 -4.81
CA LYS A 64 -7.71 -25.91 -4.72
C LYS A 64 -8.06 -26.83 -3.56
N ALA A 65 -7.29 -27.92 -3.39
CA ALA A 65 -7.47 -28.83 -2.25
C ALA A 65 -7.21 -28.12 -0.91
N LEU A 66 -6.15 -27.32 -0.83
CA LEU A 66 -5.82 -26.54 0.36
C LEU A 66 -6.94 -25.58 0.76
N LEU A 67 -7.49 -24.83 -0.20
CA LEU A 67 -8.59 -23.89 0.04
C LEU A 67 -9.85 -24.60 0.54
N ASN A 68 -10.24 -25.69 -0.13
CA ASN A 68 -11.41 -26.48 0.25
C ASN A 68 -11.28 -27.05 1.68
N ASN A 69 -10.12 -27.61 2.02
CA ASN A 69 -9.87 -28.22 3.34
C ASN A 69 -9.84 -27.20 4.48
N ASN A 70 -9.67 -25.92 4.18
CA ASN A 70 -9.58 -24.85 5.17
C ASN A 70 -10.79 -23.89 5.14
N GLY A 71 -11.92 -24.34 4.58
CA GLY A 71 -13.18 -23.60 4.63
C GLY A 71 -13.33 -22.47 3.62
N LEU A 72 -12.46 -22.40 2.61
CA LEU A 72 -12.55 -21.47 1.47
C LEU A 72 -13.02 -22.23 0.21
N SER A 73 -14.02 -23.11 0.38
CA SER A 73 -14.55 -23.92 -0.71
C SER A 73 -15.21 -23.05 -1.77
N GLY A 74 -14.88 -23.30 -3.05
CA GLY A 74 -15.40 -22.50 -4.16
C GLY A 74 -14.68 -21.17 -4.39
N ALA A 75 -13.58 -20.89 -3.68
CA ALA A 75 -12.75 -19.74 -3.98
C ALA A 75 -12.07 -19.87 -5.35
N ASP A 76 -12.18 -18.82 -6.16
CA ASP A 76 -11.47 -18.68 -7.42
C ASP A 76 -10.07 -18.14 -7.18
N PHE A 77 -9.09 -18.59 -7.96
CA PHE A 77 -7.72 -18.13 -7.80
C PHE A 77 -6.93 -18.12 -9.11
N SER A 78 -5.97 -17.21 -9.19
CA SER A 78 -5.04 -17.09 -10.31
C SER A 78 -3.63 -16.75 -9.84
N PRO A 79 -2.57 -17.29 -10.48
CA PRO A 79 -1.20 -16.89 -10.18
C PRO A 79 -1.01 -15.39 -10.38
N ALA A 80 -0.27 -14.74 -9.48
CA ALA A 80 -0.07 -13.29 -9.51
C ALA A 80 1.40 -12.88 -9.66
N ALA A 81 1.64 -11.80 -10.42
CA ALA A 81 2.98 -11.20 -10.58
C ALA A 81 3.43 -10.43 -9.32
N SER A 82 4.74 -10.22 -9.13
CA SER A 82 5.33 -9.68 -7.89
C SER A 82 4.89 -8.24 -7.54
N ILE A 83 4.36 -7.49 -8.50
CA ILE A 83 4.09 -6.04 -8.38
C ILE A 83 2.73 -5.73 -7.68
N GLY A 84 2.05 -6.74 -7.13
CA GLY A 84 0.60 -6.65 -6.88
C GLY A 84 0.09 -6.30 -5.47
N LEU A 85 0.88 -6.39 -4.39
CA LEU A 85 0.37 -6.17 -3.03
C LEU A 85 -0.29 -4.79 -2.87
N THR A 86 0.32 -3.76 -3.45
CA THR A 86 -0.21 -2.39 -3.38
C THR A 86 -1.33 -2.13 -4.38
N ARG A 87 -1.40 -2.83 -5.52
CA ARG A 87 -2.33 -2.48 -6.61
C ARG A 87 -3.70 -3.15 -6.47
N TYR A 88 -3.78 -4.35 -5.92
CA TYR A 88 -5.04 -5.11 -5.88
C TYR A 88 -5.98 -4.65 -4.75
N CYS A 89 -5.48 -4.31 -3.56
CA CYS A 89 -6.30 -3.85 -2.42
C CYS A 89 -6.34 -2.32 -2.22
N SER A 90 -6.00 -1.56 -3.26
CA SER A 90 -6.11 -0.08 -3.24
C SER A 90 -7.33 0.45 -3.99
N LYS A 91 -8.15 -0.43 -4.58
CA LYS A 91 -9.42 -0.02 -5.18
C LYS A 91 -10.39 0.32 -4.04
N ASN A 92 -10.45 1.60 -3.69
CA ASN A 92 -11.32 2.11 -2.63
C ASN A 92 -12.82 2.06 -3.01
N GLU A 93 -13.14 1.99 -4.31
CA GLU A 93 -14.52 2.17 -4.82
C GLU A 93 -15.45 0.99 -4.54
N SER A 94 -14.95 -0.25 -4.53
CA SER A 94 -15.73 -1.47 -4.24
C SER A 94 -15.57 -1.97 -2.80
N ARG A 95 -14.75 -1.32 -1.98
CA ARG A 95 -14.41 -1.79 -0.63
C ARG A 95 -15.54 -1.49 0.35
N ILE A 96 -16.05 -2.53 1.00
CA ILE A 96 -16.92 -2.43 2.18
C ILE A 96 -16.06 -2.33 3.44
N ASP A 97 -15.07 -3.23 3.61
CA ASP A 97 -14.27 -3.30 4.84
C ASP A 97 -12.82 -3.81 4.59
N GLY A 98 -11.96 -3.64 5.59
CA GLY A 98 -10.51 -3.87 5.51
C GLY A 98 -9.76 -2.61 5.06
N PRO A 99 -8.55 -2.75 4.48
CA PRO A 99 -7.81 -3.99 4.26
C PRO A 99 -7.21 -4.58 5.54
N TRP A 100 -7.06 -5.90 5.56
CA TRP A 100 -6.28 -6.66 6.54
C TRP A 100 -5.02 -7.20 5.87
N ALA A 101 -3.86 -7.11 6.53
CA ALA A 101 -2.60 -7.62 5.98
C ALA A 101 -1.72 -8.28 7.05
N SER A 102 -0.77 -9.09 6.59
CA SER A 102 0.29 -9.68 7.41
C SER A 102 1.32 -8.63 7.83
N GLY A 103 1.61 -8.53 9.12
CA GLY A 103 2.59 -7.59 9.69
C GLY A 103 2.09 -6.14 9.72
N ASP A 104 2.95 -5.22 10.18
CA ASP A 104 2.68 -3.78 10.23
C ASP A 104 2.71 -3.16 8.83
N HIS A 105 1.73 -3.51 7.99
CA HIS A 105 1.51 -2.77 6.76
C HIS A 105 0.94 -1.40 7.13
N TYR A 106 1.78 -0.37 7.04
CA TYR A 106 1.35 1.01 7.19
C TYR A 106 0.40 1.37 6.04
N PHE A 107 -0.90 1.27 6.31
CA PHE A 107 -1.97 1.63 5.39
C PHE A 107 -2.16 3.14 5.24
N GLY A 108 -1.40 3.95 5.99
CA GLY A 108 -1.56 5.39 6.02
C GLY A 108 -2.93 5.82 6.57
N LYS A 109 -3.53 5.07 7.51
CA LYS A 109 -4.78 5.48 8.18
C LYS A 109 -4.62 6.85 8.84
N ASP A 110 -3.48 7.10 9.45
CA ASP A 110 -3.07 8.42 9.97
C ASP A 110 -2.90 9.48 8.86
N LEU A 111 -2.63 9.07 7.63
CA LEU A 111 -2.55 9.97 6.46
C LEU A 111 -3.91 10.27 5.84
N GLN A 112 -4.96 9.48 6.10
CA GLN A 112 -6.33 9.87 5.76
C GLN A 112 -6.74 11.10 6.55
N VAL A 113 -6.41 11.16 7.85
CA VAL A 113 -6.61 12.36 8.68
C VAL A 113 -5.88 13.58 8.08
N VAL A 114 -4.67 13.38 7.54
CA VAL A 114 -3.95 14.46 6.83
C VAL A 114 -4.70 14.88 5.58
N ARG A 115 -5.20 13.94 4.77
CA ARG A 115 -5.97 14.22 3.55
C ARG A 115 -7.19 15.09 3.85
N ASP A 116 -7.95 14.71 4.87
CA ASP A 116 -9.24 15.32 5.18
C ASP A 116 -9.06 16.65 5.92
N ASN A 117 -7.97 16.82 6.67
CA ASN A 117 -7.69 17.99 7.50
C ASN A 117 -6.36 18.68 7.12
N MET A 118 -6.09 18.85 5.82
CA MET A 118 -4.87 19.54 5.39
C MET A 118 -4.87 21.02 5.77
N PHE A 119 -3.73 21.50 6.30
CA PHE A 119 -3.46 22.93 6.45
C PHE A 119 -3.35 23.62 5.09
N GLY A 120 -3.60 24.93 5.04
CA GLY A 120 -3.58 25.71 3.79
C GLY A 120 -2.27 25.58 3.01
N TRP A 121 -1.13 25.57 3.71
CA TRP A 121 0.18 25.40 3.09
C TRP A 121 0.36 24.01 2.46
N GLN A 122 -0.17 22.95 3.11
CA GLN A 122 -0.12 21.57 2.59
C GLN A 122 -0.94 21.46 1.30
N LYS A 123 -2.16 22.03 1.29
CA LYS A 123 -3.03 22.07 0.10
C LYS A 123 -2.34 22.74 -1.08
N ARG A 124 -1.62 23.84 -0.83
CA ARG A 124 -0.85 24.55 -1.86
C ARG A 124 0.26 23.66 -2.44
N LEU A 125 1.07 23.03 -1.59
CA LEU A 125 2.17 22.16 -2.05
C LEU A 125 1.67 20.93 -2.81
N VAL A 126 0.52 20.36 -2.43
CA VAL A 126 -0.10 19.23 -3.15
C VAL A 126 -0.46 19.61 -4.59
N ARG A 127 -1.00 20.83 -4.81
CA ARG A 127 -1.34 21.33 -6.16
C ARG A 127 -0.09 21.53 -7.01
N LEU A 128 0.97 22.09 -6.42
CA LEU A 128 2.23 22.34 -7.11
C LEU A 128 2.90 21.07 -7.65
N VAL A 129 2.66 19.90 -7.05
CA VAL A 129 3.20 18.63 -7.60
C VAL A 129 2.62 18.31 -8.97
N ASP A 130 1.34 18.62 -9.20
CA ASP A 130 0.66 18.28 -10.43
C ASP A 130 0.90 19.35 -11.53
N GLU A 131 1.44 20.52 -11.17
CA GLU A 131 1.83 21.60 -12.09
C GLU A 131 3.18 21.35 -12.79
N GLU A 132 3.44 22.06 -13.89
CA GLU A 132 4.74 22.03 -14.58
C GLU A 132 5.85 22.55 -13.66
N PRO A 133 6.90 21.75 -13.38
CA PRO A 133 7.95 22.14 -12.47
C PRO A 133 8.81 23.26 -13.08
N HIS A 134 8.88 24.38 -12.37
CA HIS A 134 9.79 25.45 -12.77
C HIS A 134 11.25 25.04 -12.56
N SER A 135 12.09 25.19 -13.59
CA SER A 135 13.46 24.65 -13.63
C SER A 135 14.42 25.18 -12.57
N ARG A 136 14.05 26.26 -11.85
CA ARG A 136 14.91 26.94 -10.86
C ARG A 136 14.26 27.24 -9.52
N HIS A 137 13.06 26.72 -9.26
CA HIS A 137 12.39 26.99 -7.99
C HIS A 137 12.71 25.93 -6.95
N ILE A 138 13.17 26.38 -5.78
CA ILE A 138 13.27 25.58 -4.57
C ILE A 138 12.24 26.14 -3.60
N LEU A 139 11.28 25.30 -3.18
CA LEU A 139 10.27 25.68 -2.21
C LEU A 139 10.83 25.46 -0.81
N TRP A 140 10.98 26.54 -0.04
CA TRP A 140 11.46 26.49 1.33
C TRP A 140 10.30 26.68 2.31
N TYR A 141 9.98 25.64 3.07
CA TYR A 141 8.95 25.70 4.12
C TYR A 141 9.63 25.60 5.48
N TYR A 142 9.53 26.67 6.26
CA TYR A 142 10.11 26.77 7.59
C TYR A 142 9.02 26.93 8.64
N ASP A 143 9.17 26.23 9.76
CA ASP A 143 8.23 26.23 10.88
C ASP A 143 9.04 26.31 12.19
N PRO A 144 9.13 27.49 12.82
CA PRO A 144 9.94 27.73 14.01
C PRO A 144 9.37 27.06 15.27
N ASP A 145 8.05 26.87 15.34
CA ASP A 145 7.37 26.33 16.52
C ASP A 145 7.35 24.80 16.50
N GLY A 146 7.18 24.21 15.32
CA GLY A 146 7.17 22.77 15.14
C GLY A 146 5.75 22.21 15.21
N CYS A 147 5.62 20.89 15.16
CA CYS A 147 4.32 20.20 15.18
C CYS A 147 3.30 20.61 14.10
N ALA A 148 3.65 21.42 13.09
CA ALA A 148 2.77 21.79 11.99
C ALA A 148 2.43 20.65 10.99
N GLY A 149 2.74 19.39 11.34
CA GLY A 149 2.42 18.22 10.51
C GLY A 149 3.37 17.98 9.33
N LYS A 150 4.57 18.58 9.30
CA LYS A 150 5.56 18.43 8.21
C LYS A 150 5.93 16.97 7.92
N SER A 151 6.34 16.21 8.92
CA SER A 151 6.71 14.80 8.71
C SER A 151 5.53 13.93 8.29
N LYS A 152 4.32 14.21 8.78
CA LYS A 152 3.08 13.56 8.30
C LYS A 152 2.79 13.92 6.84
N PHE A 153 3.02 15.18 6.45
CA PHE A 153 2.89 15.64 5.08
C PHE A 153 3.90 14.94 4.15
N CYS A 154 5.18 14.84 4.52
CA CYS A 154 6.21 14.12 3.75
C CYS A 154 5.80 12.65 3.48
N LYS A 155 5.28 11.97 4.51
CA LYS A 155 4.73 10.60 4.38
C LYS A 155 3.53 10.56 3.41
N TYR A 156 2.60 11.50 3.52
CA TYR A 156 1.45 11.62 2.62
C TYR A 156 1.89 11.78 1.16
N MET A 157 2.82 12.70 0.89
CA MET A 157 3.33 12.95 -0.46
C MET A 157 4.04 11.73 -1.04
N THR A 158 4.85 11.03 -0.25
CA THR A 158 5.55 9.81 -0.70
C THR A 158 4.60 8.66 -0.98
N LYS A 159 3.49 8.56 -0.22
CA LYS A 159 2.52 7.47 -0.34
C LYS A 159 1.52 7.67 -1.48
N PHE A 160 1.02 8.90 -1.67
CA PHE A 160 -0.12 9.19 -2.54
C PHE A 160 0.21 10.07 -3.74
N LYS A 161 1.42 10.65 -3.81
CA LYS A 161 1.90 11.45 -4.94
C LYS A 161 3.21 10.87 -5.48
N ASP A 162 3.60 11.25 -6.70
CA ASP A 162 4.88 10.84 -7.28
C ASP A 162 6.04 11.66 -6.69
N CYS A 163 6.28 11.49 -5.39
CA CYS A 163 7.25 12.24 -4.62
C CYS A 163 8.15 11.31 -3.81
N LEU A 164 9.32 11.80 -3.44
CA LEU A 164 10.23 11.12 -2.52
C LEU A 164 10.62 12.07 -1.39
N ALA A 165 10.27 11.70 -0.16
CA ALA A 165 10.82 12.35 1.03
C ALA A 165 12.20 11.78 1.35
N ILE A 166 13.18 12.67 1.48
CA ILE A 166 14.57 12.40 1.80
C ILE A 166 14.85 13.05 3.15
N THR A 167 15.28 12.26 4.11
CA THR A 167 15.71 12.76 5.44
C THR A 167 17.17 13.19 5.39
N THR A 168 17.63 13.87 6.45
CA THR A 168 19.05 14.19 6.63
C THR A 168 19.92 12.92 6.58
N GLY A 169 20.96 12.93 5.75
CA GLY A 169 21.90 11.83 5.56
C GLY A 169 23.16 12.30 4.82
N LYS A 170 24.15 11.42 4.65
CA LYS A 170 25.35 11.76 3.88
C LYS A 170 24.98 12.04 2.42
N ALA A 171 25.61 13.07 1.83
CA ALA A 171 25.33 13.47 0.45
C ALA A 171 25.53 12.32 -0.55
N SER A 172 26.55 11.48 -0.34
CA SER A 172 26.81 10.28 -1.16
C SER A 172 25.64 9.31 -1.18
N ASP A 173 25.04 9.07 -0.03
CA ASP A 173 23.99 8.07 0.15
C ASP A 173 22.68 8.59 -0.46
N ILE A 174 22.40 9.88 -0.28
CA ILE A 174 21.25 10.55 -0.91
C ILE A 174 21.38 10.51 -2.44
N LEU A 175 22.56 10.83 -2.98
CA LEU A 175 22.81 10.77 -4.42
C LEU A 175 22.64 9.36 -4.97
N TYR A 176 23.12 8.35 -4.25
CA TYR A 176 22.94 6.95 -4.62
C TYR A 176 21.46 6.56 -4.68
N VAL A 177 20.68 6.90 -3.64
CA VAL A 177 19.23 6.62 -3.63
C VAL A 177 18.52 7.31 -4.80
N VAL A 178 18.80 8.58 -5.05
CA VAL A 178 18.17 9.34 -6.15
C VAL A 178 18.57 8.76 -7.52
N LYS A 179 19.79 8.24 -7.65
CA LYS A 179 20.29 7.62 -8.90
C LYS A 179 19.61 6.28 -9.18
N GLU A 180 19.42 5.44 -8.17
CA GLU A 180 18.87 4.08 -8.34
C GLU A 180 17.33 4.06 -8.45
N MET A 181 16.66 5.08 -7.93
CA MET A 181 15.20 5.17 -7.98
C MET A 181 14.68 5.76 -9.29
N GLU A 182 13.45 5.39 -9.66
CA GLU A 182 12.73 6.06 -10.75
C GLU A 182 12.58 7.55 -10.46
N LYS A 183 12.79 8.37 -11.49
CA LYS A 183 12.66 9.83 -11.42
C LYS A 183 11.29 10.22 -10.86
N LYS A 184 11.30 11.08 -9.84
CA LYS A 184 10.09 11.62 -9.21
C LYS A 184 9.77 13.03 -9.67
N ARG A 185 8.50 13.40 -9.61
CA ARG A 185 8.03 14.78 -9.87
C ARG A 185 8.53 15.77 -8.82
N MET A 186 8.69 15.34 -7.56
CA MET A 186 9.17 16.20 -6.48
C MET A 186 10.02 15.43 -5.47
N TYR A 187 11.16 16.02 -5.10
CA TYR A 187 12.00 15.56 -3.99
C TYR A 187 11.82 16.50 -2.81
N ILE A 188 11.48 15.94 -1.64
CA ILE A 188 11.21 16.71 -0.43
C ILE A 188 12.34 16.44 0.56
N PHE A 189 13.12 17.46 0.89
CA PHE A 189 14.16 17.35 1.91
C PHE A 189 13.55 17.66 3.28
N ASP A 190 13.30 16.63 4.09
CA ASP A 190 12.82 16.77 5.47
C ASP A 190 14.02 17.00 6.39
N LEU A 191 14.37 18.28 6.57
CA LEU A 191 15.53 18.70 7.34
C LEU A 191 15.17 18.86 8.82
N ALA A 192 15.81 18.09 9.69
CA ALA A 192 15.72 18.27 11.13
C ALA A 192 16.41 19.57 11.57
N ARG A 193 15.92 20.21 12.63
CA ARG A 193 16.57 21.40 13.22
C ARG A 193 17.96 21.10 13.76
N THR A 194 18.15 19.85 14.21
CA THR A 194 19.41 19.36 14.77
C THR A 194 19.77 18.10 14.01
N ILE A 195 20.99 18.05 13.47
CA ILE A 195 21.51 16.84 12.85
C ILE A 195 21.87 15.88 13.98
N PRO A 196 21.30 14.65 14.01
CA PRO A 196 21.71 13.63 14.98
C PRO A 196 23.23 13.40 14.85
N LYS A 197 23.95 13.45 15.97
CA LYS A 197 25.38 13.11 16.01
C LYS A 197 25.59 11.62 15.72
#